data_AF-A0AAV0XUM2-F1
#
_entry.id   AF-A0AAV0XUM2-F1
#
_cell.length_a   1.000
_cell.length_b   1.000
_cell.length_c   1.000
_cell.angle_alpha   90.00
_cell.angle_beta   90.00
_cell.angle_gamma   90.00
#
_symmetry.space_group_name_H-M   'P 1'
#
loop_
_entity.id
_entity.type
_entity.pdbx_description
1 polymer ?
#
loop_
_entity_poly.entity_id
_entity_poly.type
_entity_poly.pdbx_seq_one_letter_code
_entity_poly.pdbx_strand_id
1 'polypeptide(L)'
;MKKLNALSYRSKKRRIDEELQSHLSNFSSLECSSTINNSINHNTDRQITENYPENLVVSNNYDLLPENNVSTNNTFLNIQEPPLQPESSDDHFDSASYPNIDSLLDDNLTLNTEKAFKNELAEWAIQNKIAHTALNSLLLILKQHKCFSFLPKDARTILHTKPIDICKMRDVNPGKYYHFGIENGIIRSFSNCDVRVQHLDEIKLVIGIDGLPIFRSSSNQFWPILAYIRSKLNTVFPVGLYFGTEKPIYSNDFLKDFVNEATQLVSNGILIQNCAYKVVIDVFCCDTPARSFVLKTKGHNGFFFMHKM
;
A
#
# COMPACT_ATOMS: atom_id res chain seq x y z
N MET A 1 1.41 46.91 -32.39
CA MET A 1 0.73 46.11 -31.35
C MET A 1 -0.32 45.20 -31.99
N LYS A 2 -0.09 43.88 -32.06
CA LYS A 2 -1.10 42.89 -32.45
C LYS A 2 -1.69 42.25 -31.19
N LYS A 3 -3.03 42.18 -31.11
CA LYS A 3 -3.84 41.80 -29.94
C LYS A 3 -3.47 40.42 -29.35
N LEU A 4 -3.30 40.36 -28.03
CA LEU A 4 -2.89 39.18 -27.23
C LEU A 4 -3.95 38.06 -27.09
N ASN A 5 -5.13 38.20 -27.70
CA ASN A 5 -6.26 37.29 -27.47
C ASN A 5 -6.44 36.16 -28.51
N ALA A 6 -5.44 35.90 -29.37
CA ALA A 6 -5.52 34.84 -30.39
C ALA A 6 -4.35 33.83 -30.33
N LEU A 7 -3.73 33.63 -29.17
CA LEU A 7 -2.61 32.67 -29.01
C LEU A 7 -3.06 31.42 -28.26
N SER A 8 -2.64 30.25 -28.77
CA SER A 8 -2.85 28.97 -28.09
C SER A 8 -2.16 28.98 -26.72
N TYR A 9 -2.65 28.16 -25.79
CA TYR A 9 -2.05 28.02 -24.45
C TYR A 9 -0.55 27.73 -24.51
N ARG A 10 -0.12 26.89 -25.47
CA ARG A 10 1.28 26.52 -25.66
C ARG A 10 2.15 27.71 -26.08
N SER A 11 1.63 28.58 -26.94
CA SER A 11 2.34 29.79 -27.37
C SER A 11 2.40 30.85 -26.27
N LYS A 12 1.38 30.94 -25.40
CA LYS A 12 1.40 31.82 -24.22
C LYS A 12 2.45 31.34 -23.22
N LYS A 13 2.46 30.05 -22.91
CA LYS A 13 3.43 29.45 -21.98
C LYS A 13 4.87 29.65 -22.47
N ARG A 14 5.14 29.39 -23.75
CA ARG A 14 6.48 29.57 -24.33
C ARG A 14 7.00 31.01 -24.19
N ARG A 15 6.13 32.02 -24.35
CA ARG A 15 6.53 33.42 -24.20
C ARG A 15 6.82 33.81 -22.76
N ILE A 16 6.03 33.28 -21.81
CA ILE A 16 6.28 33.49 -20.38
C ILE A 16 7.63 32.87 -19.99
N ASP A 17 7.92 31.67 -20.49
CA ASP A 17 9.21 30.99 -20.23
C ASP A 17 10.38 31.76 -20.88
N GLU A 18 10.22 32.27 -22.11
CA GLU A 18 11.20 33.13 -22.78
C GLU A 18 11.47 34.44 -22.00
N GLU A 19 10.42 35.08 -21.48
CA GLU A 19 10.50 36.32 -20.70
C GLU A 19 11.19 36.08 -19.33
N LEU A 20 10.81 35.02 -18.61
CA LEU A 20 11.49 34.61 -17.37
C LEU A 20 12.97 34.30 -17.58
N GLN A 21 13.32 33.64 -18.68
CA GLN A 21 14.70 33.27 -18.97
C GLN A 21 15.55 34.51 -19.29
N SER A 22 14.97 35.51 -19.96
CA SER A 22 15.62 36.82 -20.19
C SER A 22 15.85 37.59 -18.89
N HIS A 23 14.91 37.54 -17.95
CA HIS A 23 15.05 38.18 -16.64
C HIS A 23 16.13 37.50 -15.79
N LEU A 24 16.21 36.16 -15.84
CA LEU A 24 17.25 35.40 -15.15
C LEU A 24 18.64 35.70 -15.70
N SER A 25 18.79 35.84 -17.03
CA SER A 25 20.07 36.21 -17.64
C SER A 25 20.54 37.62 -17.27
N ASN A 26 19.60 38.55 -17.05
CA ASN A 26 19.92 39.92 -16.58
C ASN A 26 20.29 40.00 -15.10
N PHE A 27 19.86 39.03 -14.27
CA PHE A 27 20.30 38.96 -12.88
C PHE A 27 21.70 38.35 -12.74
N SER A 28 22.05 37.39 -13.59
CA SER A 28 23.39 36.77 -13.59
C SER A 28 24.54 37.67 -14.05
N SER A 29 24.26 38.83 -14.65
CA SER A 29 25.27 39.78 -15.12
C SER A 29 25.64 40.88 -14.11
N LEU A 30 24.99 40.92 -12.94
CA LEU A 30 25.21 41.94 -11.90
C LEU A 30 25.99 41.47 -10.67
N GLU A 31 26.31 40.17 -10.56
CA GLU A 31 27.13 39.61 -9.47
C GLU A 31 28.40 38.94 -10.00
N CYS A 32 29.36 39.72 -10.49
CA CYS A 32 30.75 39.28 -10.51
C CYS A 32 31.69 40.49 -10.64
N SER A 33 32.02 41.13 -9.51
CA SER A 33 33.21 41.99 -9.36
C SER A 33 33.44 42.32 -7.87
N SER A 34 34.18 41.47 -7.16
CA SER A 34 35.32 41.87 -6.31
C SER A 34 35.83 40.70 -5.48
N THR A 35 37.00 40.21 -5.87
CA THR A 35 37.93 39.34 -5.16
C THR A 35 38.47 40.03 -3.90
N ILE A 36 38.77 39.27 -2.81
CA ILE A 36 40.04 39.27 -2.01
C ILE A 36 39.86 38.94 -0.50
N ASN A 37 40.54 37.85 -0.13
CA ASN A 37 41.31 37.48 1.09
C ASN A 37 40.75 37.43 2.53
N ASN A 38 41.05 36.27 3.13
CA ASN A 38 41.17 35.97 4.56
C ASN A 38 42.09 36.94 5.31
N SER A 39 41.68 37.42 6.51
CA SER A 39 42.54 37.43 7.72
C SER A 39 41.77 37.77 9.01
N ILE A 40 42.40 37.41 10.11
CA ILE A 40 41.98 37.20 11.50
C ILE A 40 41.94 38.50 12.36
N ASN A 41 41.07 38.50 13.37
CA ASN A 41 41.09 39.15 14.71
C ASN A 41 40.67 40.62 14.99
N HIS A 42 39.77 40.67 16.00
CA HIS A 42 39.66 41.53 17.19
C HIS A 42 39.22 43.01 17.15
N ASN A 43 38.11 43.24 17.89
CA ASN A 43 37.75 44.34 18.80
C ASN A 43 37.85 45.79 18.26
N THR A 44 36.87 46.69 18.42
CA THR A 44 36.22 47.12 19.68
C THR A 44 35.06 48.12 19.38
N ASP A 45 34.05 48.09 20.25
CA ASP A 45 33.20 49.19 20.78
C ASP A 45 32.20 50.04 19.94
N ARG A 46 30.90 49.85 20.31
CA ARG A 46 29.83 50.82 20.71
C ARG A 46 29.28 51.80 19.63
N GLN A 47 27.97 52.07 19.49
CA GLN A 47 26.74 51.77 20.26
C GLN A 47 25.46 52.19 19.46
N ILE A 48 24.30 51.56 19.77
CA ILE A 48 22.88 52.07 19.73
C ILE A 48 22.19 52.09 18.32
N THR A 49 21.02 51.51 18.03
CA THR A 49 19.88 50.92 18.80
C THR A 49 18.92 50.09 17.92
N GLU A 50 18.28 49.10 18.58
CA GLU A 50 16.91 48.54 18.40
C GLU A 50 16.52 47.52 17.29
N ASN A 51 16.44 46.26 17.76
CA ASN A 51 15.30 45.31 17.74
C ASN A 51 15.05 44.29 16.59
N TYR A 52 15.60 43.09 16.83
CA TYR A 52 15.04 41.71 16.74
C TYR A 52 14.90 40.99 15.36
N PRO A 53 15.11 39.65 15.29
CA PRO A 53 16.36 39.10 14.76
C PRO A 53 16.19 38.06 13.63
N GLU A 54 17.25 37.93 12.82
CA GLU A 54 17.53 36.78 11.96
C GLU A 54 18.21 35.64 12.74
N ASN A 55 17.69 34.42 12.55
CA ASN A 55 18.35 33.22 12.01
C ASN A 55 19.79 32.80 12.43
N LEU A 56 20.00 31.47 12.28
CA LEU A 56 21.26 30.71 12.10
C LEU A 56 21.99 30.31 13.41
N VAL A 57 22.58 29.12 13.59
CA VAL A 57 23.19 28.16 12.65
C VAL A 57 23.50 26.82 13.38
N VAL A 58 23.42 25.72 12.63
CA VAL A 58 24.28 24.49 12.63
C VAL A 58 24.49 23.68 13.91
N SER A 59 24.29 22.36 13.79
CA SER A 59 25.29 21.34 14.14
C SER A 59 24.96 20.00 13.48
N ASN A 60 25.81 19.58 12.55
CA ASN A 60 26.07 18.17 12.31
C ASN A 60 26.87 17.68 13.53
N ASN A 61 26.38 16.66 14.23
CA ASN A 61 27.22 15.80 15.06
C ASN A 61 26.65 14.38 15.03
N TYR A 62 27.56 13.45 14.76
CA TYR A 62 27.40 12.03 14.94
C TYR A 62 27.38 11.76 16.44
N ASP A 63 26.35 11.10 16.96
CA ASP A 63 26.38 10.56 18.32
C ASP A 63 26.18 9.04 18.30
N LEU A 64 27.19 8.41 18.88
CA LEU A 64 27.36 7.00 19.15
C LEU A 64 26.41 6.53 20.28
N LEU A 65 26.22 5.21 20.28
CA LEU A 65 25.50 4.34 21.24
C LEU A 65 25.56 4.76 22.73
N PRO A 66 24.61 4.23 23.52
CA PRO A 66 24.97 3.63 24.80
C PRO A 66 24.80 2.11 24.75
N GLU A 67 25.93 1.42 24.96
CA GLU A 67 26.00 0.05 25.42
C GLU A 67 25.28 -0.09 26.76
N ASN A 68 24.48 -1.15 26.92
CA ASN A 68 24.17 -1.70 28.23
C ASN A 68 24.48 -3.20 28.20
N ASN A 69 25.62 -3.54 28.82
CA ASN A 69 25.95 -4.88 29.27
C ASN A 69 24.96 -5.32 30.35
N VAL A 70 24.56 -6.60 30.34
CA VAL A 70 24.75 -7.57 31.44
C VAL A 70 24.05 -8.89 31.11
N SER A 71 24.91 -9.90 30.93
CA SER A 71 24.82 -11.30 31.39
C SER A 71 23.56 -12.13 31.11
N THR A 72 23.72 -13.12 30.24
CA THR A 72 23.23 -14.49 30.55
C THR A 72 24.30 -15.52 30.22
N ASN A 73 24.59 -16.32 31.23
CA ASN A 73 25.65 -17.30 31.30
C ASN A 73 25.53 -18.43 30.28
N ASN A 74 26.70 -18.94 29.91
CA ASN A 74 26.96 -20.19 29.20
C ASN A 74 26.10 -21.37 29.67
N THR A 75 25.61 -22.16 28.71
CA THR A 75 25.58 -23.62 28.87
C THR A 75 25.90 -24.26 27.53
N PHE A 76 27.19 -24.38 27.23
CA PHE A 76 27.68 -25.34 26.25
C PHE A 76 27.44 -26.73 26.84
N LEU A 77 26.46 -27.46 26.30
CA LEU A 77 26.36 -28.89 26.58
C LEU A 77 27.35 -29.64 25.69
N ASN A 78 28.50 -29.86 26.34
CA ASN A 78 29.52 -30.84 26.06
C ASN A 78 28.87 -32.24 25.97
N ILE A 79 28.80 -32.84 24.78
CA ILE A 79 28.49 -34.28 24.67
C ILE A 79 29.83 -35.00 24.61
N GLN A 80 30.23 -35.55 25.75
CA GLN A 80 31.29 -36.53 25.88
C GLN A 80 30.86 -37.84 25.23
N GLU A 81 31.71 -38.33 24.34
CA GLU A 81 31.71 -39.68 23.79
C GLU A 81 31.94 -40.72 24.93
N PRO A 82 31.11 -41.76 25.10
CA PRO A 82 31.38 -42.82 26.06
C PRO A 82 32.31 -43.88 25.45
N PRO A 83 33.21 -44.48 26.25
CA PRO A 83 34.24 -45.39 25.75
C PRO A 83 33.73 -46.83 25.53
N LEU A 84 34.18 -47.44 24.43
CA LEU A 84 34.14 -48.88 24.16
C LEU A 84 34.96 -49.66 25.19
N GLN A 85 34.48 -50.81 25.69
CA GLN A 85 35.07 -52.17 25.58
C GLN A 85 34.03 -53.25 26.04
N PRO A 86 34.30 -54.58 26.05
CA PRO A 86 33.60 -55.56 25.20
C PRO A 86 32.96 -56.73 26.00
N GLU A 87 32.59 -57.81 25.29
CA GLU A 87 32.08 -59.13 25.73
C GLU A 87 30.58 -59.33 25.51
N SER A 88 30.14 -59.97 24.41
CA SER A 88 30.19 -61.41 24.03
C SER A 88 28.94 -62.19 24.52
N SER A 89 28.09 -62.57 23.58
CA SER A 89 27.57 -63.94 23.36
C SER A 89 26.44 -63.90 22.32
N ASP A 90 26.47 -64.92 21.47
CA ASP A 90 25.62 -65.18 20.32
C ASP A 90 24.12 -65.19 20.63
N ASP A 91 23.31 -64.72 19.68
CA ASP A 91 22.31 -65.61 19.07
C ASP A 91 21.70 -65.01 17.80
N HIS A 92 21.58 -65.88 16.80
CA HIS A 92 20.91 -65.69 15.51
C HIS A 92 19.48 -65.16 15.66
N PHE A 93 19.10 -64.10 14.92
CA PHE A 93 17.76 -64.07 14.30
C PHE A 93 17.64 -63.11 13.10
N ASP A 94 17.11 -63.69 12.03
CA ASP A 94 16.55 -63.23 10.75
C ASP A 94 16.65 -61.79 10.23
N SER A 95 16.98 -61.75 8.93
CA SER A 95 16.93 -60.61 8.02
C SER A 95 15.49 -60.22 7.72
N ALA A 96 15.03 -59.11 8.28
CA ALA A 96 13.85 -58.39 7.81
C ALA A 96 14.26 -56.95 7.43
N SER A 97 14.22 -56.68 6.13
CA SER A 97 14.42 -55.35 5.56
C SER A 97 13.25 -54.44 5.96
N TYR A 98 13.40 -53.72 7.07
CA TYR A 98 12.47 -52.66 7.44
C TYR A 98 12.67 -51.47 6.50
N PRO A 99 11.62 -50.91 5.89
CA PRO A 99 11.74 -49.68 5.14
C PRO A 99 12.19 -48.57 6.09
N ASN A 100 13.21 -47.81 5.66
CA ASN A 100 13.83 -46.72 6.39
C ASN A 100 12.78 -45.64 6.74
N ILE A 101 12.24 -45.66 7.97
CA ILE A 101 11.29 -44.64 8.47
C ILE A 101 12.02 -43.33 8.81
N ASP A 102 13.34 -43.38 8.99
CA ASP A 102 14.16 -42.25 9.43
C ASP A 102 14.20 -41.09 8.42
N SER A 103 14.05 -41.37 7.11
CA SER A 103 14.06 -40.31 6.08
C SER A 103 12.79 -39.46 6.07
N LEU A 104 11.65 -39.98 6.55
CA LEU A 104 10.35 -39.28 6.50
C LEU A 104 10.16 -38.27 7.65
N LEU A 105 10.92 -38.42 8.73
CA LEU A 105 10.88 -37.51 9.88
C LEU A 105 11.71 -36.23 9.59
N ASP A 106 12.85 -36.38 8.93
CA ASP A 106 13.77 -35.29 8.61
C ASP A 106 13.19 -34.33 7.54
N ASP A 107 12.51 -34.88 6.54
CA ASP A 107 11.82 -34.12 5.51
C ASP A 107 10.68 -33.25 6.08
N ASN A 108 9.91 -33.78 7.04
CA ASN A 108 8.82 -33.04 7.69
C ASN A 108 9.34 -31.93 8.61
N LEU A 109 10.44 -32.17 9.33
CA LEU A 109 11.09 -31.15 10.16
C LEU A 109 11.64 -30.01 9.29
N THR A 110 12.28 -30.36 8.17
CA THR A 110 12.84 -29.42 7.22
C THR A 110 11.74 -28.56 6.58
N LEU A 111 10.67 -29.17 6.05
CA LEU A 111 9.52 -28.47 5.49
C LEU A 111 8.85 -27.50 6.47
N ASN A 112 8.72 -27.90 7.74
CA ASN A 112 8.16 -27.02 8.78
C ASN A 112 9.07 -25.82 9.06
N THR A 113 10.39 -26.04 9.09
CA THR A 113 11.38 -24.98 9.29
C THR A 113 11.41 -23.99 8.13
N GLU A 114 11.38 -24.48 6.89
CA GLU A 114 11.30 -23.64 5.69
C GLU A 114 10.03 -22.77 5.67
N LYS A 115 8.91 -23.35 6.09
CA LYS A 115 7.62 -22.65 6.17
C LYS A 115 7.63 -21.59 7.28
N ALA A 116 8.19 -21.90 8.44
CA ALA A 116 8.35 -20.94 9.54
C ALA A 116 9.17 -19.73 9.09
N PHE A 117 10.33 -19.97 8.46
CA PHE A 117 11.20 -18.89 7.96
C PHE A 117 10.50 -18.01 6.90
N LYS A 118 9.74 -18.61 5.97
CA LYS A 118 8.94 -17.85 4.99
C LYS A 118 7.96 -16.89 5.68
N ASN A 119 7.29 -17.38 6.72
CA ASN A 119 6.28 -16.60 7.45
C ASN A 119 6.94 -15.47 8.24
N GLU A 120 8.04 -15.74 8.95
CA GLU A 120 8.80 -14.72 9.68
C GLU A 120 9.31 -13.61 8.75
N LEU A 121 9.84 -13.99 7.58
CA LEU A 121 10.30 -13.02 6.58
C LEU A 121 9.15 -12.19 6.01
N ALA A 122 7.99 -12.81 5.78
CA ALA A 122 6.78 -12.12 5.34
C ALA A 122 6.27 -11.14 6.42
N GLU A 123 6.21 -11.57 7.67
CA GLU A 123 5.79 -10.73 8.81
C GLU A 123 6.72 -9.56 9.02
N TRP A 124 8.03 -9.79 8.99
CA TRP A 124 9.04 -8.73 9.04
C TRP A 124 8.81 -7.68 7.95
N ALA A 125 8.58 -8.12 6.71
CA ALA A 125 8.36 -7.23 5.58
C ALA A 125 7.09 -6.38 5.77
N ILE A 126 6.02 -6.98 6.30
CA ILE A 126 4.74 -6.30 6.57
C ILE A 126 4.90 -5.28 7.70
N GLN A 127 5.48 -5.70 8.83
CA GLN A 127 5.66 -4.86 10.03
C GLN A 127 6.53 -3.64 9.73
N ASN A 128 7.59 -3.82 8.94
CA ASN A 128 8.51 -2.76 8.57
C ASN A 128 8.11 -2.00 7.28
N LYS A 129 6.93 -2.31 6.70
CA LYS A 129 6.42 -1.67 5.48
C LYS A 129 7.43 -1.68 4.34
N ILE A 130 8.11 -2.80 4.15
CA ILE A 130 9.16 -2.95 3.14
C ILE A 130 8.53 -2.88 1.74
N ALA A 131 9.14 -2.07 0.87
CA ALA A 131 8.71 -1.97 -0.52
C ALA A 131 8.89 -3.32 -1.24
N HIS A 132 7.93 -3.68 -2.10
CA HIS A 132 7.99 -4.92 -2.89
C HIS A 132 9.28 -5.03 -3.72
N THR A 133 9.78 -3.91 -4.24
CA THR A 133 11.04 -3.86 -5.00
C THR A 133 12.23 -4.23 -4.13
N ALA A 134 12.32 -3.68 -2.91
CA ALA A 134 13.37 -4.01 -1.96
C ALA A 134 13.30 -5.47 -1.51
N LEU A 135 12.09 -5.97 -1.23
CA LEU A 135 11.89 -7.38 -0.87
C LEU A 135 12.26 -8.31 -2.03
N ASN A 136 11.90 -7.98 -3.27
CA ASN A 136 12.33 -8.73 -4.45
C ASN A 136 13.86 -8.78 -4.57
N SER A 137 14.54 -7.64 -4.41
CA SER A 137 16.00 -7.59 -4.42
C SER A 137 16.61 -8.47 -3.32
N LEU A 138 16.06 -8.44 -2.11
CA LEU A 138 16.50 -9.29 -1.02
C LEU A 138 16.27 -10.78 -1.33
N LEU A 139 15.09 -11.16 -1.81
CA LEU A 139 14.76 -12.54 -2.18
C LEU A 139 15.69 -13.07 -3.28
N LEU A 140 16.07 -12.22 -4.24
CA LEU A 140 17.04 -12.58 -5.28
C LEU A 140 18.42 -12.87 -4.70
N ILE A 141 18.87 -12.11 -3.70
CA ILE A 141 20.15 -12.35 -3.00
C ILE A 141 20.08 -13.64 -2.21
N LEU A 142 19.07 -13.79 -1.35
CA LEU A 142 18.92 -14.97 -0.49
C LEU A 142 18.88 -16.27 -1.30
N LYS A 143 18.17 -16.25 -2.44
CA LYS A 143 18.02 -17.43 -3.31
C LYS A 143 19.31 -17.87 -4.01
N GLN A 144 20.39 -17.08 -3.96
CA GLN A 144 21.71 -17.52 -4.44
C GLN A 144 22.33 -18.58 -3.52
N HIS A 145 21.91 -18.64 -2.26
CA HIS A 145 22.37 -19.65 -1.31
C HIS A 145 21.47 -20.89 -1.38
N LYS A 146 22.09 -22.09 -1.44
CA LYS A 146 21.37 -23.37 -1.56
C LYS A 146 20.33 -23.59 -0.46
N CYS A 147 20.64 -23.15 0.77
CA CYS A 147 19.76 -23.25 1.94
C CYS A 147 18.48 -22.41 1.84
N PHE A 148 18.35 -21.49 0.88
CA PHE A 148 17.15 -20.67 0.68
C PHE A 148 16.52 -20.90 -0.70
N SER A 149 16.84 -22.00 -1.35
CA SER A 149 16.29 -22.35 -2.67
C SER A 149 14.75 -22.43 -2.68
N PHE A 150 14.15 -22.75 -1.53
CA PHE A 150 12.71 -22.81 -1.28
C PHE A 150 11.99 -21.44 -1.31
N LEU A 151 12.72 -20.33 -1.19
CA LEU A 151 12.12 -18.99 -1.18
C LEU A 151 11.62 -18.61 -2.59
N PRO A 152 10.48 -17.91 -2.71
CA PRO A 152 10.04 -17.37 -3.99
C PRO A 152 10.94 -16.20 -4.43
N LYS A 153 10.86 -15.84 -5.71
CA LYS A 153 11.55 -14.65 -6.25
C LYS A 153 10.73 -13.37 -6.15
N ASP A 154 9.42 -13.51 -5.95
CA ASP A 154 8.46 -12.41 -5.96
C ASP A 154 7.88 -12.20 -4.56
N ALA A 155 7.97 -10.96 -4.09
CA ALA A 155 7.38 -10.44 -2.87
C ALA A 155 5.89 -10.80 -2.76
N ARG A 156 5.14 -10.79 -3.86
CA ARG A 156 3.72 -11.15 -3.87
C ARG A 156 3.50 -12.61 -3.46
N THR A 157 4.42 -13.49 -3.84
CA THR A 157 4.33 -14.91 -3.52
C THR A 157 4.64 -15.18 -2.05
N ILE A 158 5.68 -14.54 -1.48
CA ILE A 158 5.99 -14.71 -0.05
C ILE A 158 4.93 -14.08 0.84
N LEU A 159 4.36 -12.95 0.42
CA LEU A 159 3.27 -12.27 1.11
C LEU A 159 1.89 -12.90 0.87
N HIS A 160 1.84 -14.09 0.24
CA HIS A 160 0.61 -14.83 -0.06
C HIS A 160 -0.49 -13.97 -0.70
N THR A 161 -0.09 -13.05 -1.59
CA THR A 161 -1.04 -12.19 -2.30
C THR A 161 -1.87 -13.06 -3.24
N LYS A 162 -3.14 -13.29 -2.88
CA LYS A 162 -4.05 -14.10 -3.71
C LYS A 162 -4.25 -13.40 -5.06
N PRO A 163 -3.97 -14.06 -6.19
CA PRO A 163 -4.30 -13.50 -7.49
C PRO A 163 -5.82 -13.36 -7.62
N ILE A 164 -6.24 -12.31 -8.32
CA ILE A 164 -7.66 -12.12 -8.63
C ILE A 164 -8.09 -13.23 -9.59
N ASP A 165 -9.17 -13.93 -9.24
CA ASP A 165 -9.80 -14.90 -10.12
C ASP A 165 -10.47 -14.17 -11.29
N ILE A 166 -9.87 -14.31 -12.48
CA ILE A 166 -10.32 -13.63 -13.71
C ILE A 166 -11.73 -14.09 -14.10
N CYS A 167 -12.13 -15.31 -13.73
CA CYS A 167 -13.48 -15.81 -13.98
C CYS A 167 -14.56 -15.03 -13.23
N LYS A 168 -14.19 -14.29 -12.17
CA LYS A 168 -15.09 -13.41 -11.42
C LYS A 168 -15.12 -11.98 -11.96
N MET A 169 -14.35 -11.65 -12.99
CA MET A 169 -14.46 -10.37 -13.68
C MET A 169 -15.67 -10.36 -14.60
N ARG A 170 -16.42 -9.26 -14.55
CA ARG A 170 -17.57 -9.02 -15.41
C ARG A 170 -17.22 -8.03 -16.52
N ASP A 171 -17.75 -8.27 -17.70
CA ASP A 171 -17.70 -7.31 -18.80
C ASP A 171 -18.63 -6.12 -18.50
N VAL A 172 -18.07 -4.92 -18.57
CA VAL A 172 -18.81 -3.64 -18.46
C VAL A 172 -18.27 -2.75 -19.56
N ASN A 173 -19.02 -2.53 -20.63
CA ASN A 173 -18.51 -1.85 -21.81
C ASN A 173 -17.96 -0.42 -21.50
N PRO A 174 -16.74 -0.04 -21.96
CA PRO A 174 -15.76 -0.79 -22.78
C PRO A 174 -14.67 -1.55 -22.02
N GLY A 175 -14.82 -1.70 -20.70
CA GLY A 175 -13.83 -2.29 -19.81
C GLY A 175 -14.27 -3.56 -19.10
N LYS A 176 -13.61 -3.80 -17.97
CA LYS A 176 -13.84 -4.92 -17.06
C LYS A 176 -14.15 -4.39 -15.67
N TYR A 177 -15.01 -5.08 -14.96
CA TYR A 177 -15.38 -4.79 -13.59
C TYR A 177 -15.09 -5.98 -12.69
N TYR A 178 -14.57 -5.70 -11.50
CA TYR A 178 -14.42 -6.68 -10.44
C TYR A 178 -15.18 -6.23 -9.20
N HIS A 179 -15.96 -7.14 -8.61
CA HIS A 179 -16.72 -6.90 -7.40
C HIS A 179 -16.00 -7.50 -6.20
N PHE A 180 -15.50 -6.66 -5.30
CA PHE A 180 -14.88 -7.09 -4.05
C PHE A 180 -15.93 -7.44 -2.99
N GLY A 181 -17.06 -6.75 -3.00
CA GLY A 181 -18.16 -6.95 -2.05
C GLY A 181 -18.09 -6.05 -0.82
N ILE A 182 -19.21 -5.45 -0.48
CA ILE A 182 -19.46 -4.71 0.77
C ILE A 182 -19.32 -5.66 1.95
N GLU A 183 -19.92 -6.85 1.90
CA GLU A 183 -19.91 -7.82 3.00
C GLU A 183 -18.47 -8.20 3.37
N ASN A 184 -17.66 -8.53 2.38
CA ASN A 184 -16.25 -8.86 2.55
C ASN A 184 -15.47 -7.71 3.20
N GLY A 185 -15.73 -6.47 2.76
CA GLY A 185 -15.12 -5.27 3.32
C GLY A 185 -15.52 -5.01 4.77
N ILE A 186 -16.79 -5.21 5.11
CA ILE A 186 -17.30 -5.09 6.48
C ILE A 186 -16.65 -6.15 7.37
N ILE A 187 -16.73 -7.43 7.01
CA ILE A 187 -16.17 -8.55 7.79
C ILE A 187 -14.68 -8.31 8.07
N ARG A 188 -13.92 -7.94 7.04
CA ARG A 188 -12.49 -7.64 7.17
C ARG A 188 -12.22 -6.41 8.03
N SER A 189 -13.11 -5.41 8.02
CA SER A 189 -12.97 -4.25 8.90
C SER A 189 -13.13 -4.62 10.37
N PHE A 190 -13.74 -5.77 10.68
CA PHE A 190 -13.99 -6.26 12.04
C PHE A 190 -13.19 -7.53 12.41
N SER A 191 -12.23 -7.96 11.57
CA SER A 191 -11.30 -9.02 11.94
C SER A 191 -10.40 -8.55 13.09
N ASN A 192 -10.27 -9.38 14.13
CA ASN A 192 -9.47 -9.22 15.37
C ASN A 192 -10.21 -8.84 16.67
N CYS A 193 -11.42 -9.39 16.93
CA CYS A 193 -12.14 -9.17 18.20
C CYS A 193 -12.21 -7.68 18.60
N ASP A 194 -12.57 -6.81 17.65
CA ASP A 194 -12.74 -5.40 17.98
C ASP A 194 -13.93 -5.25 18.93
N VAL A 195 -13.65 -5.01 20.21
CA VAL A 195 -14.64 -4.89 21.29
C VAL A 195 -15.72 -3.86 20.94
N ARG A 196 -15.40 -2.88 20.08
CA ARG A 196 -16.33 -1.86 19.58
C ARG A 196 -17.49 -2.43 18.77
N VAL A 197 -17.38 -3.67 18.27
CA VAL A 197 -18.44 -4.37 17.54
C VAL A 197 -19.65 -4.64 18.43
N GLN A 198 -19.41 -4.98 19.71
CA GLN A 198 -20.46 -5.42 20.64
C GLN A 198 -21.44 -4.31 21.06
N HIS A 199 -21.13 -3.05 20.76
CA HIS A 199 -21.93 -1.88 21.13
C HIS A 199 -22.53 -1.14 19.92
N LEU A 200 -22.43 -1.72 18.72
CA LEU A 200 -23.00 -1.12 17.51
C LEU A 200 -24.40 -1.69 17.23
N ASP A 201 -25.44 -0.86 17.29
CA ASP A 201 -26.78 -1.28 16.86
C ASP A 201 -26.89 -1.37 15.33
N GLU A 202 -26.14 -0.52 14.62
CA GLU A 202 -26.15 -0.43 13.17
C GLU A 202 -24.77 -0.07 12.58
N ILE A 203 -24.51 -0.60 11.39
CA ILE A 203 -23.30 -0.34 10.59
C ILE A 203 -23.65 0.69 9.52
N LYS A 204 -23.20 1.93 9.75
CA LYS A 204 -23.35 3.03 8.79
C LYS A 204 -22.22 3.05 7.79
N LEU A 205 -22.55 2.86 6.52
CA LEU A 205 -21.63 2.90 5.39
C LEU A 205 -21.66 4.27 4.72
N VAL A 206 -20.48 4.75 4.37
CA VAL A 206 -20.31 5.88 3.45
C VAL A 206 -19.66 5.35 2.19
N ILE A 207 -20.30 5.60 1.05
CA ILE A 207 -19.92 5.06 -0.26
C ILE A 207 -19.25 6.16 -1.08
N GLY A 208 -18.05 5.89 -1.57
CA GLY A 208 -17.32 6.76 -2.50
C GLY A 208 -17.39 6.23 -3.93
N ILE A 209 -17.66 7.08 -4.91
CA ILE A 209 -17.56 6.73 -6.33
C ILE A 209 -16.79 7.84 -7.04
N ASP A 210 -15.75 7.46 -7.76
CA ASP A 210 -14.85 8.40 -8.44
C ASP A 210 -14.40 7.85 -9.81
N GLY A 211 -13.90 8.72 -10.68
CA GLY A 211 -13.25 8.41 -11.94
C GLY A 211 -11.81 8.91 -11.95
N LEU A 212 -10.86 7.99 -11.96
CA LEU A 212 -9.43 8.28 -11.78
C LEU A 212 -8.64 7.94 -13.07
N PRO A 213 -8.04 8.92 -13.76
CA PRO A 213 -7.12 8.63 -14.85
C PRO A 213 -5.84 7.97 -14.29
N ILE A 214 -5.43 6.85 -14.87
CA ILE A 214 -4.31 6.05 -14.34
C ILE A 214 -2.98 6.56 -14.88
N PHE A 215 -2.97 6.91 -16.16
CA PHE A 215 -1.77 7.37 -16.86
C PHE A 215 -2.05 8.70 -17.53
N ARG A 216 -1.05 9.56 -17.54
CA ARG A 216 -1.14 10.87 -18.22
C ARG A 216 -1.16 10.74 -19.75
N SER A 217 -0.70 9.60 -20.27
CA SER A 217 -0.49 9.33 -21.70
C SER A 217 -1.42 8.27 -22.30
N SER A 218 -2.24 7.60 -21.49
CA SER A 218 -3.26 6.67 -21.99
C SER A 218 -4.64 7.12 -21.56
N SER A 219 -5.67 6.70 -22.29
CA SER A 219 -7.05 7.01 -21.94
C SER A 219 -7.56 6.12 -20.79
N ASN A 220 -6.75 5.19 -20.26
CA ASN A 220 -7.17 4.22 -19.25
C ASN A 220 -7.60 4.89 -17.95
N GLN A 221 -8.74 4.47 -17.42
CA GLN A 221 -9.36 5.01 -16.22
C GLN A 221 -9.76 3.89 -15.27
N PHE A 222 -9.58 4.15 -13.98
CA PHE A 222 -10.25 3.39 -12.94
C PHE A 222 -11.52 4.10 -12.51
N TRP A 223 -12.56 3.32 -12.27
CA TRP A 223 -13.76 3.79 -11.59
C TRP A 223 -13.99 2.92 -10.36
N PRO A 224 -13.40 3.28 -9.21
CA PRO A 224 -13.62 2.56 -7.97
C PRO A 224 -14.99 2.90 -7.36
N ILE A 225 -15.59 1.89 -6.74
CA ILE A 225 -16.60 2.04 -5.70
C ILE A 225 -15.89 1.69 -4.40
N LEU A 226 -15.80 2.66 -3.50
CA LEU A 226 -15.15 2.54 -2.20
C LEU A 226 -16.22 2.62 -1.10
N ALA A 227 -15.92 2.05 0.06
CA ALA A 227 -16.74 2.25 1.24
C ALA A 227 -15.86 2.38 2.48
N TYR A 228 -16.38 3.08 3.49
CA TYR A 228 -15.86 3.01 4.85
C TYR A 228 -17.02 2.98 5.84
N ILE A 229 -16.74 2.47 7.04
CA ILE A 229 -17.70 2.42 8.13
C ILE A 229 -17.55 3.70 8.94
N ARG A 230 -18.64 4.46 9.15
CA ARG A 230 -18.58 5.77 9.82
C ARG A 230 -17.97 5.70 11.23
N SER A 231 -18.26 4.63 11.99
CA SER A 231 -17.67 4.41 13.32
C SER A 231 -16.19 3.99 13.28
N LYS A 232 -15.66 3.70 12.08
CA LYS A 232 -14.25 3.33 11.83
C LYS A 232 -13.66 4.20 10.70
N LEU A 233 -13.38 5.45 11.03
CA LEU A 233 -12.89 6.46 10.08
C LEU A 233 -11.52 6.15 9.43
N ASN A 234 -10.77 5.18 9.96
CA ASN A 234 -9.39 4.90 9.50
C ASN A 234 -9.30 3.79 8.45
N THR A 235 -10.42 3.26 7.95
CA THR A 235 -10.40 2.10 7.06
C THR A 235 -11.38 2.27 5.90
N VAL A 236 -10.83 2.66 4.75
CA VAL A 236 -11.53 2.61 3.46
C VAL A 236 -11.21 1.27 2.81
N PHE A 237 -12.21 0.62 2.23
CA PHE A 237 -12.05 -0.61 1.49
C PHE A 237 -12.71 -0.52 0.10
N PRO A 238 -12.17 -1.23 -0.89
CA PRO A 238 -12.79 -1.32 -2.20
C PRO A 238 -14.02 -2.24 -2.15
N VAL A 239 -15.09 -1.81 -2.80
CA VAL A 239 -16.32 -2.59 -3.02
C VAL A 239 -16.39 -3.08 -4.45
N GLY A 240 -16.00 -2.22 -5.40
CA GLY A 240 -15.94 -2.54 -6.82
C GLY A 240 -14.85 -1.75 -7.50
N LEU A 241 -14.33 -2.29 -8.59
CA LEU A 241 -13.36 -1.58 -9.42
C LEU A 241 -13.63 -1.87 -10.88
N TYR A 242 -13.91 -0.81 -11.63
CA TYR A 242 -13.92 -0.85 -13.07
C TYR A 242 -12.59 -0.35 -13.64
N PHE A 243 -12.13 -0.99 -14.71
CA PHE A 243 -10.99 -0.59 -15.51
C PHE A 243 -11.35 -0.63 -16.99
N GLY A 244 -11.11 0.47 -17.70
CA GLY A 244 -11.30 0.51 -19.15
C GLY A 244 -10.61 1.72 -19.77
N THR A 245 -10.62 1.76 -21.11
CA THR A 245 -10.07 2.87 -21.90
C THR A 245 -10.88 4.15 -21.79
N GLU A 246 -12.10 4.07 -21.26
CA GLU A 246 -13.04 5.15 -21.03
C GLU A 246 -13.88 4.83 -19.80
N LYS A 247 -14.65 5.82 -19.31
CA LYS A 247 -15.66 5.57 -18.28
C LYS A 247 -16.69 4.52 -18.74
N PRO A 248 -17.33 3.78 -17.82
CA PRO A 248 -18.38 2.85 -18.21
C PRO A 248 -19.50 3.58 -18.96
N ILE A 249 -20.01 2.99 -20.03
CA ILE A 249 -21.05 3.64 -20.86
C ILE A 249 -22.36 3.75 -20.08
N TYR A 250 -22.71 2.67 -19.36
CA TYR A 250 -23.98 2.57 -18.64
C TYR A 250 -23.74 2.48 -17.13
N SER A 251 -24.15 3.51 -16.39
CA SER A 251 -24.02 3.55 -14.93
C SER A 251 -24.74 2.39 -14.23
N ASN A 252 -25.91 1.97 -14.74
CA ASN A 252 -26.63 0.83 -14.19
C ASN A 252 -25.83 -0.47 -14.30
N ASP A 253 -25.09 -0.65 -15.39
CA ASP A 253 -24.28 -1.85 -15.59
C ASP A 253 -23.04 -1.84 -14.69
N PHE A 254 -22.41 -0.68 -14.54
CA PHE A 254 -21.33 -0.47 -13.58
C PHE A 254 -21.76 -0.73 -12.12
N LEU A 255 -22.96 -0.26 -11.72
CA LEU A 255 -23.44 -0.33 -10.33
C LEU A 255 -24.18 -1.63 -10.01
N LYS A 256 -24.44 -2.50 -10.98
CA LYS A 256 -25.32 -3.67 -10.84
C LYS A 256 -25.01 -4.53 -9.62
N ASP A 257 -23.77 -4.98 -9.49
CA ASP A 257 -23.38 -5.90 -8.41
C ASP A 257 -23.42 -5.19 -7.04
N PHE A 258 -22.94 -3.94 -7.00
CA PHE A 258 -23.03 -3.09 -5.81
C PHE A 258 -24.47 -2.90 -5.33
N VAL A 259 -25.39 -2.54 -6.22
CA VAL A 259 -26.80 -2.29 -5.87
C VAL A 259 -27.48 -3.57 -5.39
N ASN A 260 -27.22 -4.69 -6.06
CA ASN A 260 -27.79 -5.98 -5.68
C ASN A 260 -27.35 -6.37 -4.26
N GLU A 261 -26.04 -6.34 -3.99
CA GLU A 261 -25.49 -6.68 -2.68
C GLU A 261 -25.94 -5.68 -1.59
N ALA A 262 -25.85 -4.37 -1.87
CA ALA A 262 -26.31 -3.32 -0.97
C ALA A 262 -27.78 -3.52 -0.56
N THR A 263 -28.64 -3.85 -1.51
CA THR A 263 -30.07 -4.07 -1.26
C THR A 263 -30.28 -5.27 -0.33
N GLN A 264 -29.53 -6.37 -0.55
CA GLN A 264 -29.58 -7.54 0.32
C GLN A 264 -29.13 -7.21 1.74
N LEU A 265 -27.99 -6.52 1.89
CA LEU A 265 -27.43 -6.16 3.19
C LEU A 265 -28.30 -5.16 3.96
N VAL A 266 -28.88 -4.17 3.29
CA VAL A 266 -29.78 -3.20 3.94
C VAL A 266 -31.08 -3.86 4.38
N SER A 267 -31.60 -4.83 3.61
CA SER A 267 -32.85 -5.52 3.93
C SER A 267 -32.69 -6.57 5.02
N ASN A 268 -31.60 -7.35 4.96
CA ASN A 268 -31.41 -8.53 5.79
C ASN A 268 -30.42 -8.30 6.95
N GLY A 269 -29.65 -7.21 6.91
CA GLY A 269 -28.50 -7.01 7.79
C GLY A 269 -27.30 -7.86 7.40
N ILE A 270 -26.33 -7.96 8.31
CA ILE A 270 -25.11 -8.75 8.17
C ILE A 270 -24.80 -9.48 9.48
N LEU A 271 -24.25 -10.69 9.36
CA LEU A 271 -23.77 -11.47 10.52
C LEU A 271 -22.26 -11.27 10.70
N ILE A 272 -21.86 -10.79 11.88
CA ILE A 272 -20.45 -10.60 12.23
C ILE A 272 -20.22 -11.22 13.60
N GLN A 273 -19.31 -12.19 13.71
CA GLN A 273 -19.01 -12.88 14.98
C GLN A 273 -20.28 -13.42 15.66
N ASN A 274 -21.21 -13.99 14.89
CA ASN A 274 -22.51 -14.51 15.32
C ASN A 274 -23.50 -13.46 15.86
N CYS A 275 -23.20 -12.17 15.76
CA CYS A 275 -24.13 -11.09 16.06
C CYS A 275 -24.68 -10.49 14.77
N ALA A 276 -25.98 -10.24 14.72
CA ALA A 276 -26.65 -9.65 13.57
C ALA A 276 -26.66 -8.13 13.70
N TYR A 277 -26.26 -7.43 12.64
CA TYR A 277 -26.20 -5.97 12.59
C TYR A 277 -27.04 -5.45 11.44
N LYS A 278 -27.80 -4.38 11.71
CA LYS A 278 -28.47 -3.62 10.64
C LYS A 278 -27.42 -2.89 9.82
N VAL A 279 -27.52 -2.95 8.49
CA VAL A 279 -26.66 -2.18 7.58
C VAL A 279 -27.44 -0.99 7.05
N VAL A 280 -26.81 0.19 7.07
CA VAL A 280 -27.39 1.43 6.55
C VAL A 280 -26.39 2.09 5.62
N ILE A 281 -26.80 2.40 4.39
CA ILE A 281 -26.05 3.31 3.52
C ILE A 281 -26.45 4.73 3.90
N ASP A 282 -25.52 5.43 4.54
CA ASP A 282 -25.78 6.72 5.15
C ASP A 282 -25.47 7.88 4.20
N VAL A 283 -24.37 7.77 3.46
CA VAL A 283 -23.92 8.84 2.54
C VAL A 283 -23.31 8.27 1.27
N PHE A 284 -23.57 8.95 0.14
CA PHE A 284 -22.78 8.84 -1.09
C PHE A 284 -21.90 10.08 -1.25
N CYS A 285 -20.59 9.85 -1.35
CA CYS A 285 -19.57 10.85 -1.62
C CYS A 285 -19.09 10.70 -3.07
N CYS A 286 -19.50 11.61 -3.93
CA CYS A 286 -19.07 11.66 -5.32
C CYS A 286 -18.73 13.10 -5.69
N ASP A 287 -17.72 13.29 -6.52
CA ASP A 287 -17.51 14.57 -7.19
C ASP A 287 -18.67 14.84 -8.19
N THR A 288 -18.77 16.07 -8.69
CA THR A 288 -19.88 16.47 -9.57
C THR A 288 -19.97 15.60 -10.84
N PRO A 289 -18.87 15.32 -11.56
CA PRO A 289 -18.85 14.37 -12.68
C PRO A 289 -19.37 12.97 -12.31
N ALA A 290 -18.85 12.32 -11.28
CA ALA A 290 -19.25 10.97 -10.89
C ALA A 290 -20.72 10.95 -10.42
N ARG A 291 -21.16 11.97 -9.67
CA ARG A 291 -22.56 12.12 -9.27
C ARG A 291 -23.49 12.19 -10.48
N SER A 292 -23.14 13.00 -11.48
CA SER A 292 -23.94 13.14 -12.70
C SER A 292 -24.04 11.83 -13.49
N PHE A 293 -22.95 11.08 -13.55
CA PHE A 293 -22.89 9.77 -14.18
C PHE A 293 -23.79 8.75 -13.46
N VAL A 294 -23.64 8.62 -12.14
CA VAL A 294 -24.41 7.69 -11.32
C VAL A 294 -25.90 7.99 -11.39
N LEU A 295 -26.29 9.26 -11.22
CA LEU A 295 -27.69 9.69 -11.22
C LEU A 295 -28.29 9.84 -12.64
N LYS A 296 -27.48 9.66 -13.70
CA LYS A 296 -27.85 9.97 -15.08
C LYS A 296 -28.39 11.39 -15.27
N THR A 297 -27.87 12.33 -14.50
CA THR A 297 -28.20 13.76 -14.62
C THR A 297 -27.17 14.48 -15.47
N LYS A 298 -27.53 15.63 -16.02
CA LYS A 298 -26.59 16.43 -16.81
C LYS A 298 -25.49 16.98 -15.91
N GLY A 299 -24.24 16.81 -16.33
CA GLY A 299 -23.09 17.44 -15.66
C GLY A 299 -23.16 18.96 -15.75
N HIS A 300 -22.48 19.65 -14.84
CA HIS A 300 -22.48 21.12 -14.72
C HIS A 300 -22.02 21.86 -16.01
N ASN A 301 -21.36 21.16 -16.94
CA ASN A 301 -20.90 21.68 -18.24
C ASN A 301 -21.73 21.18 -19.45
N GLY A 302 -22.91 20.58 -19.23
CA GLY A 302 -23.78 20.11 -20.29
C GLY A 302 -24.52 21.25 -21.00
N PHE A 303 -23.90 21.85 -22.02
CA PHE A 303 -24.57 22.73 -22.97
C PHE A 303 -25.84 22.04 -23.53
N PHE A 304 -26.99 22.75 -23.52
CA PHE A 304 -28.25 22.54 -24.28
C PHE A 304 -28.47 21.13 -24.87
N PHE A 305 -29.42 20.30 -24.42
CA PHE A 305 -30.79 20.25 -24.99
C PHE A 305 -31.78 19.62 -24.01
N MET A 306 -32.87 20.31 -23.68
CA MET A 306 -33.99 19.75 -22.91
C MET A 306 -34.67 18.62 -23.70
N HIS A 307 -34.83 17.44 -23.11
CA HIS A 307 -36.07 16.68 -23.27
C HIS A 307 -36.46 16.02 -21.97
N LYS A 308 -37.77 16.04 -21.74
CA LYS A 308 -38.48 15.91 -20.48
C LYS A 308 -39.15 14.54 -20.44
N MET A 309 -39.07 13.92 -19.26
CA MET A 309 -39.67 12.66 -18.80
C MET A 309 -39.09 11.37 -19.36
#